data_AF-A0A944NVH1-F1
#
_entry.id   AF-A0A944NVH1-F1
#
_cell.length_a   1.000
_cell.length_b   1.000
_cell.length_c   1.000
_cell.angle_alpha   90.00
_cell.angle_beta   90.00
_cell.angle_gamma   90.00
#
_symmetry.space_group_name_H-M   'P 1'
#
loop_
_entity.id
_entity.type
_entity.pdbx_description
1 polymer ?
#
loop_
_entity_poly.entity_id
_entity_poly.type
_entity_poly.pdbx_seq_one_letter_code
_entity_poly.pdbx_strand_id
1 'polypeptide(L)'
;RTIQIAVVGLIVMGGALLVVEGKTMFWVFALPLGIFVGPAQAASRSMMAHLAPEDMRTEMFGLYALSGKATAFLGPALLAWVTVAFESQRAGMATIIVFLIVGLALLAGVPDQRGENKPTQAG
;
A
#
# COMPACT_ATOMS: atom_id res chain seq x y z
N ARG A 1 11.94 -6.35 -2.12
CA ARG A 1 11.23 -7.67 -2.30
C ARG A 1 10.04 -7.98 -1.35
N THR A 2 10.19 -8.10 -0.02
CA THR A 2 9.08 -8.53 0.88
C THR A 2 7.82 -7.65 0.80
N ILE A 3 8.00 -6.35 0.56
CA ILE A 3 6.91 -5.36 0.42
C ILE A 3 6.06 -5.65 -0.82
N GLN A 4 6.70 -5.96 -1.95
CA GLN A 4 6.00 -6.27 -3.19
C GLN A 4 5.15 -7.53 -3.03
N ILE A 5 5.66 -8.57 -2.34
CA ILE A 5 4.90 -9.80 -2.06
C ILE A 5 3.65 -9.49 -1.22
N ALA A 6 3.78 -8.65 -0.19
CA ALA A 6 2.64 -8.25 0.63
C ALA A 6 1.58 -7.47 -0.18
N VAL A 7 2.02 -6.52 -1.02
CA VAL A 7 1.11 -5.73 -1.86
C VAL A 7 0.43 -6.59 -2.94
N VAL A 8 1.15 -7.52 -3.56
CA VAL A 8 0.57 -8.50 -4.49
C VAL A 8 -0.48 -9.37 -3.78
N GLY A 9 -0.18 -9.84 -2.56
CA GLY A 9 -1.15 -10.58 -1.74
C GLY A 9 -2.43 -9.79 -1.45
N LEU A 10 -2.29 -8.50 -1.12
CA LEU A 10 -3.41 -7.58 -0.92
C LEU A 10 -4.25 -7.40 -2.20
N ILE A 11 -3.61 -7.26 -3.36
CA ILE A 11 -4.30 -7.11 -4.65
C ILE A 11 -5.08 -8.38 -5.00
N VAL A 12 -4.46 -9.55 -4.84
CA VAL A 12 -5.10 -10.84 -5.16
C VAL A 12 -6.29 -11.10 -4.23
N MET A 13 -6.12 -10.96 -2.91
CA MET A 13 -7.22 -11.14 -1.96
C MET A 13 -8.30 -10.08 -2.13
N GLY A 14 -7.92 -8.82 -2.36
CA GLY A 14 -8.85 -7.73 -2.58
C GLY A 14 -9.63 -7.86 -3.90
N GLY A 15 -9.00 -8.36 -4.94
CA GLY A 15 -9.66 -8.71 -6.20
C GLY A 15 -10.65 -9.85 -6.04
N ALA A 16 -10.28 -10.90 -5.28
CA ALA A 16 -11.19 -12.01 -4.97
C ALA A 16 -12.45 -11.52 -4.22
N LEU A 17 -12.30 -10.55 -3.30
CA LEU A 17 -13.42 -9.92 -2.60
C LEU A 17 -14.43 -9.22 -3.51
N LEU A 18 -14.03 -8.77 -4.71
CA LEU A 18 -14.95 -8.13 -5.67
C LEU A 18 -15.91 -9.14 -6.32
N VAL A 19 -15.54 -10.42 -6.39
CA VAL A 19 -16.33 -11.49 -7.00
C VAL A 19 -17.20 -12.22 -5.96
N VAL A 20 -16.85 -12.10 -4.69
CA VAL A 20 -17.56 -12.77 -3.59
C VAL A 20 -18.91 -12.11 -3.30
N GLU A 21 -19.97 -12.90 -3.29
CA GLU A 21 -21.34 -12.43 -3.02
C GLU A 21 -21.83 -12.72 -1.59
N GLY A 22 -21.11 -13.57 -0.84
CA GLY A 22 -21.53 -14.05 0.47
C GLY A 22 -20.87 -13.30 1.65
N LYS A 23 -21.66 -12.92 2.66
CA LYS A 23 -21.19 -12.27 3.89
C LYS A 23 -20.13 -13.10 4.64
N THR A 24 -20.30 -14.43 4.67
CA THR A 24 -19.33 -15.35 5.30
C THR A 24 -18.00 -15.37 4.55
N MET A 25 -18.05 -15.50 3.23
CA MET A 25 -16.85 -15.49 2.38
C MET A 25 -16.16 -14.12 2.42
N PHE A 26 -16.93 -13.03 2.50
CA PHE A 26 -16.37 -11.70 2.71
C PHE A 26 -15.50 -11.64 3.96
N TRP A 27 -15.97 -12.12 5.12
CA TRP A 27 -15.17 -12.14 6.34
C TRP A 27 -13.94 -13.06 6.24
N VAL A 28 -14.06 -14.20 5.56
CA VAL A 28 -12.95 -15.13 5.33
C VAL A 28 -11.83 -14.48 4.52
N PHE A 29 -12.15 -13.62 3.54
CA PHE A 29 -11.13 -12.90 2.76
C PHE A 29 -10.75 -11.54 3.38
N ALA A 30 -11.63 -10.88 4.12
CA ALA A 30 -11.33 -9.57 4.72
C ALA A 30 -10.35 -9.69 5.90
N LEU A 31 -10.47 -10.73 6.73
CA LEU A 31 -9.63 -10.90 7.92
C LEU A 31 -8.15 -11.11 7.58
N PRO A 32 -7.77 -12.05 6.69
CA PRO A 32 -6.36 -12.22 6.33
C PRO A 32 -5.84 -11.03 5.53
N LEU A 33 -6.69 -10.36 4.73
CA LEU A 33 -6.30 -9.14 4.02
C LEU A 33 -5.85 -8.06 5.00
N GLY A 34 -6.57 -7.87 6.11
CA GLY A 34 -6.19 -6.93 7.17
C GLY A 34 -4.81 -7.21 7.78
N ILE A 35 -4.39 -8.49 7.85
CA ILE A 35 -3.07 -8.87 8.38
C ILE A 35 -1.94 -8.32 7.52
N PHE A 36 -2.12 -8.22 6.19
CA PHE A 36 -1.10 -7.71 5.28
C PHE A 36 -0.95 -6.17 5.31
N VAL A 37 -1.93 -5.45 5.84
CA VAL A 37 -1.89 -3.97 5.93
C VAL A 37 -0.81 -3.51 6.90
N GLY A 38 -0.64 -4.18 8.04
CA GLY A 38 0.36 -3.84 9.06
C GLY A 38 1.81 -3.91 8.54
N PRO A 39 2.24 -5.06 7.97
CA PRO A 39 3.55 -5.19 7.34
C PRO A 39 3.78 -4.17 6.22
N ALA A 40 2.78 -3.90 5.39
CA ALA A 40 2.88 -2.90 4.32
C ALA A 40 3.14 -1.49 4.88
N GLN A 41 2.40 -1.10 5.93
CA GLN A 41 2.57 0.20 6.62
C GLN A 41 3.95 0.33 7.28
N ALA A 42 4.40 -0.69 8.01
CA ALA A 42 5.72 -0.69 8.65
C ALA A 42 6.85 -0.63 7.62
N ALA A 43 6.71 -1.39 6.53
CA ALA A 43 7.67 -1.43 5.45
C ALA A 43 7.79 -0.09 4.70
N SER A 44 6.68 0.60 4.45
CA SER A 44 6.66 1.93 3.82
C SER A 44 7.49 2.95 4.63
N ARG A 45 7.26 3.01 5.95
CA ARG A 45 8.02 3.90 6.85
C ARG A 45 9.50 3.54 6.87
N SER A 46 9.83 2.25 6.93
CA SER A 46 11.21 1.78 6.89
C SER A 46 11.88 2.17 5.57
N MET A 47 11.23 1.96 4.43
CA MET A 47 11.75 2.31 3.13
C MET A 47 12.03 3.80 2.99
N MET A 48 11.09 4.66 3.43
CA MET A 48 11.31 6.11 3.40
C MET A 48 12.47 6.53 4.31
N ALA A 49 12.62 5.92 5.49
CA ALA A 49 13.75 6.19 6.37
C ALA A 49 15.12 5.81 5.77
N HIS A 50 15.17 4.80 4.90
CA HIS A 50 16.40 4.41 4.21
C HIS A 50 16.66 5.26 2.96
N LEU A 51 15.62 5.74 2.29
CA LEU A 51 15.73 6.53 1.06
C LEU A 51 15.98 8.03 1.35
N ALA A 52 15.56 8.52 2.52
CA ALA A 52 15.72 9.91 2.92
C ALA A 52 17.20 10.24 3.23
N PRO A 53 17.80 11.24 2.55
CA PRO A 53 19.11 11.78 2.89
C PRO A 53 19.16 12.26 4.35
N GLU A 54 20.33 12.16 5.00
CA GLU A 54 20.46 12.49 6.43
C GLU A 54 20.17 13.96 6.73
N ASP A 55 20.57 14.85 5.83
CA ASP A 55 20.39 16.30 5.90
C ASP A 55 18.94 16.75 5.68
N MET A 56 18.14 15.97 4.95
CA MET A 56 16.74 16.30 4.60
C MET A 56 15.71 15.37 5.24
N ARG A 57 16.12 14.52 6.20
CA ARG A 57 15.25 13.50 6.81
C ARG A 57 13.97 14.11 7.39
N THR A 58 14.06 15.21 8.12
CA THR A 58 12.90 15.86 8.75
C THR A 58 11.89 16.37 7.71
N GLU A 59 12.36 16.94 6.60
CA GLU A 59 11.50 17.45 5.53
C GLU A 59 10.81 16.30 4.78
N MET A 60 11.54 15.23 4.47
CA MET A 60 10.99 14.02 3.85
C MET A 60 9.93 13.35 4.72
N PHE A 61 10.16 13.25 6.03
CA PHE A 61 9.15 12.75 6.97
C PHE A 61 7.94 13.68 7.08
N GLY A 62 8.14 15.01 6.97
CA GLY A 62 7.07 16.00 6.91
C GLY A 62 6.17 15.81 5.68
N LEU A 63 6.77 15.69 4.49
CA LEU A 63 6.06 15.38 3.25
C LEU A 63 5.36 14.02 3.31
N TYR A 64 6.03 12.98 3.81
CA TYR A 64 5.43 11.66 4.00
C TYR A 64 4.18 11.72 4.89
N ALA A 65 4.24 12.45 6.02
CA ALA A 65 3.10 12.63 6.91
C ALA A 65 1.96 13.43 6.27
N LEU A 66 2.29 14.47 5.48
CA LEU A 66 1.31 15.27 4.74
C LEU A 66 0.61 14.42 3.68
N SER A 67 1.35 13.66 2.87
CA SER A 67 0.80 12.73 1.88
C SER A 67 -0.07 11.65 2.53
N GLY A 68 0.35 11.13 3.69
CA GLY A 68 -0.45 10.19 4.48
C GLY A 68 -1.79 10.79 4.93
N LYS A 69 -1.79 12.04 5.40
CA LYS A 69 -3.04 12.74 5.75
C LYS A 69 -3.90 13.01 4.52
N ALA A 70 -3.33 13.48 3.42
CA ALA A 70 -4.07 13.77 2.20
C ALA A 70 -4.76 12.50 1.66
N THR A 71 -4.04 11.39 1.60
CA THR A 71 -4.59 10.09 1.16
C THR A 71 -5.64 9.54 2.13
N ALA A 72 -5.54 9.80 3.43
CA ALA A 72 -6.56 9.41 4.42
C ALA A 72 -7.92 10.12 4.20
N PHE A 73 -7.93 11.30 3.59
CA PHE A 73 -9.16 11.98 3.16
C PHE A 73 -9.59 11.55 1.75
N LEU A 74 -8.65 11.54 0.81
CA LEU A 74 -8.94 11.26 -0.61
C LEU A 74 -9.39 9.83 -0.86
N GLY A 75 -8.81 8.85 -0.17
CA GLY A 75 -9.14 7.43 -0.35
C GLY A 75 -10.61 7.13 -0.06
N PRO A 76 -11.11 7.42 1.16
CA PRO A 76 -12.53 7.24 1.49
C PRO A 76 -13.45 8.11 0.64
N ALA A 77 -13.04 9.34 0.31
CA ALA A 77 -13.85 10.22 -0.53
C ALA A 77 -14.04 9.65 -1.95
N LEU A 78 -12.97 9.15 -2.58
CA LEU A 78 -13.06 8.53 -3.91
C LEU A 78 -13.87 7.24 -3.87
N LEU A 79 -13.65 6.39 -2.86
CA LEU A 79 -14.43 5.18 -2.67
C LEU A 79 -15.92 5.49 -2.54
N ALA A 80 -16.29 6.47 -1.71
CA ALA A 80 -17.67 6.88 -1.50
C ALA A 80 -18.28 7.44 -2.78
N TRP A 81 -17.54 8.31 -3.48
CA TRP A 81 -17.98 8.89 -4.74
C TRP A 81 -18.26 7.83 -5.81
N VAL A 82 -17.35 6.87 -6.00
CA VAL A 82 -17.54 5.76 -6.94
C VAL A 82 -18.69 4.84 -6.51
N THR A 83 -18.83 4.59 -5.20
CA THR A 83 -19.95 3.78 -4.68
C THR A 83 -21.29 4.41 -5.03
N VAL A 84 -21.44 5.72 -4.86
CA VAL A 84 -22.67 6.45 -5.17
C VAL A 84 -22.88 6.55 -6.69
N ALA A 85 -21.82 6.86 -7.45
CA ALA A 85 -21.92 7.05 -8.89
C ALA A 85 -22.31 5.76 -9.66
N PHE A 86 -21.86 4.61 -9.19
CA PHE A 86 -22.15 3.30 -9.80
C PHE A 86 -23.24 2.52 -9.05
N GLU A 87 -23.84 3.12 -8.01
CA GLU A 87 -24.80 2.48 -7.10
C GLU A 87 -24.35 1.08 -6.61
N SER A 88 -23.04 0.91 -6.45
CA SER A 88 -22.42 -0.39 -6.23
C SER A 88 -21.25 -0.30 -5.25
N GLN A 89 -21.41 -0.95 -4.10
CA GLN A 89 -20.35 -1.07 -3.10
C GLN A 89 -19.11 -1.79 -3.66
N ARG A 90 -19.31 -2.73 -4.59
CA ARG A 90 -18.20 -3.43 -5.27
C ARG A 90 -17.40 -2.50 -6.16
N ALA A 91 -18.07 -1.61 -6.91
CA ALA A 91 -17.39 -0.59 -7.71
C ALA A 91 -16.57 0.35 -6.81
N GLY A 92 -17.11 0.74 -5.66
CA GLY A 92 -16.38 1.48 -4.63
C GLY A 92 -15.14 0.74 -4.13
N MET A 93 -15.27 -0.53 -3.75
CA MET A 93 -14.15 -1.35 -3.30
C MET A 93 -13.07 -1.54 -4.38
N ALA A 94 -13.46 -1.59 -5.66
CA ALA A 94 -12.52 -1.72 -6.77
C ALA A 94 -11.52 -0.56 -6.82
N THR A 95 -11.90 0.64 -6.35
CA THR A 95 -10.97 1.78 -6.26
C THR A 95 -9.77 1.49 -5.36
N ILE A 96 -9.95 0.74 -4.26
CA ILE A 96 -8.86 0.33 -3.37
C ILE A 96 -7.86 -0.55 -4.12
N ILE A 97 -8.37 -1.48 -4.93
CA ILE A 97 -7.53 -2.39 -5.73
C ILE A 97 -6.75 -1.60 -6.78
N VAL A 98 -7.39 -0.64 -7.45
CA VAL A 98 -6.72 0.26 -8.39
C VAL A 98 -5.59 1.03 -7.71
N PHE A 99 -5.83 1.61 -6.52
CA PHE A 99 -4.78 2.28 -5.76
C PHE A 99 -3.61 1.35 -5.40
N LEU A 100 -3.90 0.11 -4.99
CA LEU A 100 -2.87 -0.88 -4.68
C LEU A 100 -2.04 -1.25 -5.92
N ILE A 101 -2.68 -1.42 -7.08
CA ILE A 101 -2.00 -1.71 -8.35
C ILE A 101 -1.09 -0.55 -8.75
N VAL A 102 -1.59 0.69 -8.69
CA VAL A 102 -0.80 1.89 -8.97
C VAL A 102 0.38 2.00 -8.00
N GLY A 103 0.15 1.78 -6.71
CA GLY A 103 1.21 1.76 -5.71
C GLY A 103 2.26 0.68 -5.96
N LEU A 104 1.86 -0.52 -6.39
CA LEU A 104 2.76 -1.60 -6.76
C LEU A 104 3.60 -1.24 -7.99
N ALA A 105 2.98 -0.65 -9.03
CA ALA A 105 3.67 -0.22 -10.24
C ALA A 105 4.72 0.86 -9.93
N LEU A 106 4.39 1.84 -9.09
CA LEU A 106 5.33 2.85 -8.62
C LEU A 106 6.48 2.22 -7.81
N LEU A 107 6.15 1.28 -6.91
CA LEU A 107 7.14 0.58 -6.10
C LEU A 107 8.10 -0.28 -6.94
N ALA A 108 7.61 -0.88 -8.04
CA ALA A 108 8.43 -1.65 -8.97
C ALA A 108 9.48 -0.79 -9.70
N GLY A 109 9.23 0.52 -9.86
CA GLY A 109 10.18 1.47 -10.42
C GLY A 109 11.25 1.95 -9.44
N VAL A 110 11.14 1.64 -8.14
CA VAL A 110 12.13 2.07 -7.14
C VAL A 110 13.26 1.03 -7.03
N PRO A 111 14.54 1.43 -7.19
CA PRO A 111 15.67 0.53 -7.02
C PRO A 111 15.70 -0.11 -5.62
N ASP A 112 15.82 -1.44 -5.55
CA ASP A 112 15.99 -2.21 -4.31
C ASP A 112 17.42 -1.94 -3.75
N GLN A 113 17.63 -0.85 -3.00
CA GLN A 113 18.95 -0.48 -2.44
C GLN A 113 19.39 -1.37 -1.25
N ARG A 114 18.64 -2.43 -0.93
CA ARG A 114 18.91 -3.32 0.22
C ARG A 114 20.08 -4.29 0.00
N GLY A 115 20.89 -4.07 -1.05
CA GLY A 115 21.99 -4.95 -1.46
C GLY A 115 23.40 -4.34 -1.42
N GLU A 116 23.59 -3.05 -1.13
CA GLU A 116 24.92 -2.42 -1.10
C GLU A 116 25.39 -2.02 0.30
N ASN A 117 25.28 -2.94 1.27
CA ASN A 117 26.28 -2.99 2.33
C ASN A 117 27.40 -3.91 1.85
N LYS A 118 28.27 -3.39 0.95
CA LYS A 118 29.60 -3.98 0.82
C LYS A 118 30.28 -3.76 2.18
N PRO A 119 30.76 -4.80 2.88
CA PRO A 119 31.67 -4.56 3.97
C PRO A 119 32.87 -3.84 3.38
N THR A 120 33.09 -2.59 3.79
CA THR A 120 34.37 -1.93 3.58
C THR A 120 35.43 -2.82 4.20
N GLN A 121 36.12 -3.55 3.33
CA GLN A 121 37.44 -4.13 3.59
C GLN A 121 38.31 -2.99 4.12
N ALA A 122 38.56 -2.99 5.43
CA ALA A 122 39.66 -2.24 6.01
C ALA A 122 40.66 -3.29 6.49
N GLY A 123 41.70 -3.47 5.67
CA GLY A 123 42.93 -4.17 6.05
C GLY A 123 43.82 -3.31 6.93
#